data_AF-A0A379S6W7-F1
#
_entry.id   AF-A0A379S6W7-F1
#
_cell.length_a   1.000
_cell.length_b   1.000
_cell.length_c   1.000
_cell.angle_alpha   90.00
_cell.angle_beta   90.00
_cell.angle_gamma   90.00
#
_symmetry.space_group_name_H-M   'P 1'
#
loop_
_entity.id
_entity.type
_entity.pdbx_description
1 polymer ?
#
loop_
_entity_poly.entity_id
_entity_poly.type
_entity_poly.pdbx_seq_one_letter_code
_entity_poly.pdbx_strand_id
1 'polypeptide(L)' 'MYRQGFADVFYRVAQLPPNVSMNTRKIITKAIHRSSKPDLAIEVAMEAGRRGIDAVPPLFRKMFSRVVWLARGRAD' A
#
# COMPACT_ATOMS: atom_id res chain seq x y z
N MET A 1 -1.59 0.84 -4.53
CA MET A 1 -0.53 1.36 -3.64
C MET A 1 0.71 1.82 -4.37
N TYR A 2 1.29 1.04 -5.31
CA TYR A 2 2.49 1.48 -6.06
C TYR A 2 2.41 2.92 -6.61
N ARG A 3 1.34 3.25 -7.35
CA ARG A 3 1.10 4.60 -7.91
C ARG A 3 0.58 5.64 -6.90
N GLN A 4 0.39 5.26 -5.65
CA GLN A 4 -0.13 6.11 -4.58
C GLN A 4 0.99 6.57 -3.64
N GLY A 5 2.21 6.72 -4.18
CA GLY A 5 3.38 7.17 -3.40
C GLY A 5 4.15 6.07 -2.66
N PHE A 6 3.80 4.79 -2.81
CA PHE A 6 4.47 3.69 -2.10
C PHE A 6 5.45 2.89 -2.98
N ALA A 7 5.82 3.40 -4.16
CA ALA A 7 6.68 2.67 -5.11
C ALA A 7 8.01 2.20 -4.48
N ASP A 8 8.59 3.00 -3.58
CA ASP A 8 9.81 2.68 -2.83
C ASP A 8 9.70 1.40 -2.00
N VAL A 9 8.53 1.11 -1.41
CA VAL A 9 8.28 -0.15 -0.70
C VAL A 9 8.42 -1.34 -1.65
N PHE A 10 7.86 -1.23 -2.86
CA PHE A 10 7.94 -2.30 -3.85
C PHE A 10 9.36 -2.48 -4.37
N TYR A 11 10.13 -1.41 -4.56
CA TYR A 11 11.55 -1.51 -4.91
C TYR A 11 12.36 -2.20 -3.80
N ARG A 12 12.16 -1.78 -2.55
CA ARG A 12 12.82 -2.35 -1.37
C ARG A 12 12.53 -3.84 -1.22
N VAL A 13 11.25 -4.22 -1.22
CA VAL A 13 10.82 -5.63 -1.08
C VAL A 13 11.26 -6.48 -2.27
N ALA A 14 11.24 -5.93 -3.48
CA ALA A 14 11.75 -6.63 -4.67
C ALA A 14 13.29 -6.74 -4.71
N GLN A 15 14.00 -6.05 -3.80
CA GLN A 15 15.46 -5.87 -3.82
C GLN A 15 15.96 -5.31 -5.15
N LEU A 16 15.31 -4.24 -5.62
CA LEU A 16 15.64 -3.55 -6.86
C LEU A 16 16.10 -2.12 -6.57
N PRO A 17 17.09 -1.60 -7.29
CA PRO A 17 17.45 -0.19 -7.19
C PRO A 17 16.30 0.69 -7.75
N PRO A 18 16.08 1.91 -7.21
CA PRO A 18 14.94 2.76 -7.59
C PRO A 18 14.90 3.16 -9.07
N ASN A 19 16.05 3.19 -9.74
CA ASN A 19 16.23 3.63 -11.13
C ASN A 19 16.28 2.49 -12.15
N VAL A 20 15.92 1.26 -11.77
CA VAL A 20 15.92 0.13 -12.71
C VAL A 20 14.93 0.38 -13.86
N SER A 21 15.40 0.18 -15.10
CA SER A 21 14.52 0.18 -16.28
C SER A 21 13.71 -1.11 -16.33
N MET A 22 12.56 -1.10 -15.64
CA MET A 22 11.66 -2.23 -15.55
C MET A 22 10.21 -1.73 -15.45
N ASN A 23 9.30 -2.37 -16.18
CA ASN A 23 7.89 -1.98 -16.10
C ASN A 23 7.30 -2.26 -14.70
N THR A 24 6.33 -1.44 -14.28
CA THR A 24 5.68 -1.52 -12.97
C THR A 24 5.12 -2.91 -12.66
N ARG A 25 4.53 -3.61 -13.65
CA ARG A 25 3.93 -4.94 -13.44
C ARG A 25 5.00 -5.93 -12.98
N LYS A 26 6.16 -5.93 -13.63
CA LYS A 26 7.28 -6.84 -13.31
C LYS A 26 7.88 -6.53 -11.93
N ILE A 27 7.94 -5.25 -11.54
CA ILE A 27 8.35 -4.84 -10.18
C ILE A 27 7.38 -5.40 -9.13
N ILE A 28 6.08 -5.19 -9.32
CA ILE A 28 5.04 -5.69 -8.41
C ILE A 28 5.09 -7.22 -8.31
N THR A 29 5.19 -7.92 -9.44
CA THR A 29 5.30 -9.38 -9.47
C THR A 29 6.54 -9.86 -8.72
N LYS A 30 7.70 -9.22 -8.91
CA LYS A 30 8.93 -9.56 -8.15
C LYS A 30 8.77 -9.32 -6.64
N ALA A 31 8.16 -8.21 -6.24
CA ALA A 31 7.88 -7.94 -4.83
C ALA A 31 6.99 -9.05 -4.23
N ILE A 32 5.92 -9.43 -4.92
CA ILE A 32 4.99 -10.50 -4.50
C ILE A 32 5.67 -11.87 -4.43
N HIS A 33 6.58 -12.17 -5.35
CA HIS A 33 7.33 -13.44 -5.32
C HIS A 33 8.33 -13.49 -4.16
N ARG A 34 8.90 -12.36 -3.76
CA ARG A 34 9.84 -12.29 -2.63
C ARG A 34 9.15 -12.23 -1.27
N SER A 35 8.04 -11.53 -1.20
CA SER A 35 7.23 -11.33 -0.01
C SER A 35 5.80 -11.53 -0.48
N SER A 36 5.14 -12.57 0.02
CA SER A 36 3.83 -13.00 -0.45
C SER A 36 2.84 -11.83 -0.53
N LYS A 37 1.74 -11.94 -1.30
CA LYS A 37 0.77 -10.83 -1.41
C LYS A 37 0.31 -10.28 -0.04
N PRO A 38 0.00 -11.11 0.98
CA PRO A 38 -0.30 -10.63 2.33
C PRO A 38 0.86 -9.88 2.98
N ASP A 39 2.07 -10.43 2.93
CA ASP A 39 3.26 -9.82 3.56
C ASP A 39 3.58 -8.46 2.93
N LEU A 40 3.50 -8.35 1.60
CA LEU A 40 3.67 -7.08 0.90
C LEU A 40 2.59 -6.06 1.29
N ALA A 41 1.36 -6.51 1.56
CA ALA A 41 0.30 -5.61 2.03
C ALA A 41 0.59 -5.10 3.45
N ILE A 42 1.13 -5.95 4.33
CA ILE A 42 1.57 -5.59 5.69
C ILE A 42 2.69 -4.55 5.60
N GLU A 43 3.72 -4.78 4.79
CA GLU A 43 4.83 -3.84 4.55
C GLU A 43 4.32 -2.45 4.13
N VAL A 44 3.39 -2.40 3.18
CA VAL A 44 2.78 -1.14 2.74
C VAL A 44 1.96 -0.48 3.84
N ALA A 45 1.24 -1.26 4.66
CA ALA A 45 0.45 -0.73 5.77
C ALA A 45 1.35 -0.16 6.88
N MET A 46 2.43 -0.86 7.24
CA MET A 46 3.43 -0.40 8.21
C MET A 46 4.09 0.90 7.74
N GLU A 47 4.48 0.96 6.46
CA GLU A 47 5.04 2.17 5.87
C GLU A 47 4.03 3.32 5.87
N ALA A 48 2.75 3.07 5.57
CA ALA A 48 1.71 4.09 5.63
C ALA A 48 1.54 4.63 7.06
N GLY A 49 1.55 3.75 8.06
CA GLY A 49 1.53 4.13 9.48
C GLY A 49 2.72 5.01 9.84
N ARG A 50 3.93 4.66 9.38
CA ARG A 50 5.16 5.44 9.60
C ARG A 50 5.10 6.83 8.97
N ARG A 51 4.46 6.97 7.80
CA ARG A 51 4.32 8.25 7.08
C ARG A 51 3.17 9.12 7.60
N GLY A 52 2.28 8.55 8.40
CA GLY A 52 1.12 9.25 8.97
C GLY A 52 -0.12 9.20 8.08
N ILE A 53 -1.22 9.73 8.61
CA ILE A 53 -2.57 9.59 8.04
C ILE A 53 -2.69 10.20 6.64
N ASP A 54 -1.95 11.26 6.35
CA ASP A 54 -2.00 11.94 5.05
C ASP A 54 -1.43 11.09 3.91
N ALA A 55 -0.58 10.11 4.22
CA ALA A 55 -0.08 9.15 3.24
C ALA A 55 -1.12 8.08 2.86
N VAL A 56 -2.21 7.92 3.63
CA VAL A 56 -3.26 6.95 3.34
C VAL A 56 -4.12 7.45 2.17
N PRO A 57 -4.25 6.66 1.08
CA PRO A 57 -5.06 7.05 -0.06
C PRO A 57 -6.48 7.48 0.32
N PRO A 58 -7.02 8.57 -0.25
CA PRO A 58 -8.34 9.09 0.11
C PRO A 58 -9.47 8.06 0.06
N LEU A 59 -9.41 7.13 -0.90
CA LEU A 59 -10.39 6.04 -1.03
C LEU A 59 -10.46 5.17 0.24
N PHE A 60 -9.31 4.83 0.81
CA PHE A 60 -9.26 4.05 2.05
C PHE A 60 -9.73 4.87 3.24
N ARG A 61 -9.34 6.15 3.35
CA ARG A 61 -9.84 7.04 4.41
C ARG A 61 -11.37 7.13 4.39
N LYS A 62 -11.98 7.27 3.20
CA LYS A 62 -13.43 7.28 3.01
C LYS A 62 -14.07 5.94 3.37
N MET A 63 -13.49 4.83 2.90
CA MET A 63 -13.97 3.47 3.19
C MET A 63 -13.94 3.19 4.69
N PHE A 64 -12.82 3.43 5.37
CA PHE A 64 -12.69 3.21 6.80
C PHE A 64 -13.61 4.11 7.62
N SER A 65 -13.74 5.38 7.23
CA SER A 65 -14.74 6.27 7.85
C SER A 65 -16.13 5.67 7.75
N ARG A 66 -16.54 5.20 6.56
CA ARG A 66 -17.86 4.56 6.37
C ARG A 66 -18.03 3.31 7.23
N VAL A 67 -17.01 2.46 7.34
CA VAL A 67 -17.04 1.27 8.23
C VAL A 67 -17.27 1.69 9.69
N VAL A 68 -16.58 2.71 10.17
CA VAL A 68 -16.76 3.23 11.54
C VAL A 68 -18.17 3.77 11.75
N TRP A 69 -18.73 4.51 10.78
CA TRP A 69 -20.09 5.01 10.84
C TRP A 69 -21.14 3.88 10.86
N LEU A 70 -20.96 2.86 10.01
CA LEU A 70 -21.81 1.66 9.99
C LEU A 70 -21.77 0.92 11.32
N ALA A 71 -20.57 0.69 11.89
CA ALA A 71 -20.41 0.01 13.17
C ALA A 71 -21.04 0.75 14.35
N ARG A 72 -21.27 2.06 14.21
CA ARG A 72 -21.93 2.91 15.21
C ARG A 72 -23.45 3.02 15.00
N GLY A 73 -24.02 2.34 14.01
CA GLY A 73 -25.44 2.44 13.65
C GLY A 73 -25.84 3.82 13.12
N ARG A 74 -24.89 4.59 12.56
CA ARG A 74 -25.11 5.96 12.08
C ARG A 74 -25.08 6.07 10.55
N ALA A 75 -25.09 4.94 9.84
CA ALA A 75 -25.09 4.97 8.40
C ALA A 75 -26.54 5.01 7.91
N ASP A 76 -26.98 6.20 7.49
CA ASP A 76 -28.18 6.38 6.68
C ASP A 76 -27.95 5.86 5.25
#